data_AF-A6NRG9-F1
#
_entry.id   AF-A6NRG9-F1
#
_cell.length_a   1.000
_cell.length_b   1.000
_cell.length_c   1.000
_cell.angle_alpha   90.00
_cell.angle_beta   90.00
_cell.angle_gamma   90.00
#
_symmetry.space_group_name_H-M   'P 1'
#
loop_
_entity.id
_entity.type
_entity.pdbx_description
1 polymer ?
#
loop_
_entity_poly.entity_id
_entity_poly.type
_entity_poly.pdbx_seq_one_letter_code
_entity_poly.pdbx_strand_id
1 'polypeptide(L)'
;MNDTLKQLYNRFYISLPMSEAEQEIEACHRQLIERLEKPERKLVLRIMAAQSLIAEERSVDSFLCGFKLAWELAYELNHFKLDRHPSPEEEAEMDV
;
A
#
# COMPACT_ATOMS: atom_id res chain seq x y z
N MET A 1 -12.81 -19.39 2.12
CA MET A 1 -11.97 -18.48 1.30
C MET A 1 -11.44 -17.30 2.10
N ASN A 2 -12.28 -16.60 2.88
CA ASN A 2 -11.81 -15.49 3.75
C ASN A 2 -10.76 -15.91 4.79
N ASP A 3 -10.92 -17.08 5.43
CA ASP A 3 -9.96 -17.51 6.47
C ASP A 3 -8.57 -17.82 5.92
N THR A 4 -8.47 -18.41 4.74
CA THR A 4 -7.17 -18.73 4.11
C THR A 4 -6.40 -17.47 3.73
N LEU A 5 -7.08 -16.48 3.14
CA LEU A 5 -6.46 -15.20 2.78
C LEU A 5 -6.02 -14.43 4.03
N LYS A 6 -6.83 -14.41 5.08
CA LYS A 6 -6.48 -13.80 6.36
C LYS A 6 -5.28 -14.48 7.03
N GLN A 7 -5.21 -15.81 6.99
CA GLN A 7 -4.08 -16.57 7.50
C GLN A 7 -2.80 -16.28 6.72
N LEU A 8 -2.87 -16.16 5.39
CA LEU A 8 -1.73 -15.76 4.56
C LEU A 8 -1.28 -14.33 4.88
N TYR A 9 -2.22 -13.38 4.95
CA TYR A 9 -1.90 -12.00 5.35
C TYR A 9 -1.19 -11.96 6.70
N ASN A 10 -1.77 -12.58 7.73
CA ASN A 10 -1.17 -12.59 9.07
C ASN A 10 0.22 -13.27 9.11
N ARG A 11 0.48 -14.22 8.20
CA ARG A 11 1.77 -14.92 8.13
C ARG A 11 2.86 -14.08 7.46
N PHE A 12 2.50 -13.27 6.47
CA PHE A 12 3.48 -12.53 5.66
C PHE A 12 3.56 -11.04 5.99
N TYR A 13 2.51 -10.46 6.59
CA TYR A 13 2.52 -9.08 7.01
C TYR A 13 3.28 -8.94 8.33
N ILE A 14 4.41 -8.27 8.26
CA ILE A 14 5.16 -7.81 9.43
C ILE A 14 4.90 -6.31 9.51
N SER A 15 4.29 -5.86 10.62
CA SER A 15 4.07 -4.43 10.85
C SER A 15 5.40 -3.70 10.81
N LEU A 16 5.44 -2.57 10.10
CA LEU A 16 6.63 -1.73 10.07
C LEU A 16 6.90 -1.20 11.49
N PRO A 17 8.12 -1.31 12.03
CA PRO A 17 8.43 -0.75 13.34
C PRO A 17 8.43 0.77 13.26
N MET A 18 7.53 1.41 14.00
CA MET A 18 7.38 2.88 14.04
C MET A 18 7.85 3.51 15.36
N SER A 19 8.31 2.68 16.31
CA SER A 19 8.64 3.12 17.68
C SER A 19 9.67 4.24 17.76
N GLU A 20 10.64 4.28 16.86
CA GLU A 20 11.67 5.34 16.84
C GLU A 20 11.07 6.67 16.39
N ALA A 21 10.29 6.65 15.31
CA ALA A 21 9.59 7.84 14.81
C ALA A 21 8.55 8.35 15.82
N GLU A 22 7.83 7.47 16.50
CA GLU A 22 6.90 7.83 17.57
C GLU A 22 7.61 8.55 18.74
N GLN A 23 8.75 8.02 19.18
CA GLN A 23 9.57 8.64 20.23
C GLN A 23 10.13 10.00 19.78
N GLU A 24 10.57 10.11 18.53
CA GLU A 24 11.05 11.37 17.97
C GLU A 24 9.94 12.43 17.92
N ILE A 25 8.72 12.06 17.49
CA ILE A 25 7.57 12.96 17.47
C ILE A 25 7.28 13.50 18.88
N GLU A 26 7.27 12.64 19.90
CA GLU A 26 7.05 13.06 21.28
C GLU A 26 8.16 14.00 21.78
N ALA A 27 9.43 13.68 21.50
CA ALA A 27 10.56 14.51 21.89
C ALA A 27 10.52 15.89 21.22
N CYS A 28 10.21 15.94 19.93
CA CYS A 28 10.03 17.18 19.17
C CYS A 28 8.84 17.99 19.69
N HIS A 29 7.71 17.34 20.00
CA HIS A 29 6.53 18.02 20.53
C HIS A 29 6.81 18.68 21.90
N ARG A 30 7.54 18.01 22.79
CA ARG A 30 7.99 18.62 24.06
C ARG A 30 8.86 19.86 23.82
N GLN A 31 9.84 19.77 22.92
CA GLN A 31 10.70 20.93 22.58
C GLN A 31 9.91 22.09 21.96
N LEU A 32 8.90 21.80 21.13
CA LEU A 32 8.03 22.84 20.56
C LEU A 32 7.28 23.59 21.67
N ILE A 33 6.76 22.88 22.68
CA ILE A 33 6.08 23.49 23.84
C ILE A 33 7.00 24.45 24.59
N GLU A 34 8.28 24.09 24.76
CA GLU A 34 9.26 24.89 25.51
C GLU A 34 9.76 26.12 24.73
N ARG A 35 9.88 26.03 23.41
CA ARG A 35 10.51 27.08 22.60
C ARG A 35 9.56 28.06 21.93
N LEU A 36 8.29 27.72 21.77
CA LEU A 36 7.33 28.49 20.98
C LEU A 36 6.07 28.83 21.75
N GLU A 37 5.52 30.02 21.50
CA GLU A 37 4.22 30.39 22.02
C GLU A 37 3.09 29.58 21.34
N LYS A 38 1.88 29.71 21.87
CA LYS A 38 0.72 28.94 21.39
C LYS A 38 0.38 29.17 19.90
N PRO A 39 0.44 30.40 19.33
CA PRO A 39 0.06 30.60 17.94
C PRO A 39 1.05 29.94 16.96
N GLU A 40 2.36 30.03 17.20
CA GLU A 40 3.41 29.43 16.37
C GLU A 40 3.32 27.90 16.42
N ARG A 41 3.12 27.31 17.60
CA ARG A 41 2.91 25.86 17.73
C ARG A 41 1.73 25.37 16.90
N LYS A 42 0.63 26.13 16.90
CA LYS A 42 -0.55 25.81 16.09
C LYS A 42 -0.25 25.86 14.59
N LEU A 43 0.59 26.78 14.14
CA LEU A 43 1.02 26.85 12.74
C LEU A 43 1.88 25.65 12.35
N VAL A 44 2.88 25.29 13.18
CA VAL A 44 3.74 24.11 12.94
C VAL A 44 2.90 22.84 12.86
N LEU A 45 1.99 22.62 13.81
CA LEU A 45 1.11 21.45 13.81
C LEU A 45 0.19 21.40 12.58
N ARG A 46 -0.28 22.55 12.09
CA ARG A 46 -1.08 22.62 10.85
C ARG A 46 -0.25 22.28 9.61
N ILE A 47 1.02 22.71 9.55
CA ILE A 47 1.93 22.36 8.47
C ILE A 47 2.17 20.85 8.47
N MET A 48 2.48 20.26 9.62
CA MET A 48 2.68 18.81 9.75
C MET A 48 1.43 18.04 9.32
N ALA A 49 0.24 18.45 9.78
CA ALA A 49 -1.02 17.81 9.38
C ALA A 49 -1.25 17.89 7.86
N ALA A 50 -0.97 19.03 7.23
CA ALA A 50 -1.08 19.17 5.78
C ALA A 50 -0.05 18.31 5.02
N GLN A 51 1.18 18.23 5.51
CA GLN A 51 2.22 17.37 4.92
C GLN A 51 1.83 15.88 5.03
N SER A 52 1.33 15.44 6.18
CA SER A 52 0.84 14.07 6.37
C SER A 52 -0.29 13.74 5.41
N LEU A 53 -1.28 14.64 5.27
CA LEU A 53 -2.38 14.45 4.33
C LEU A 53 -1.87 14.33 2.88
N ILE A 54 -0.94 15.21 2.46
CA ILE A 54 -0.35 15.13 1.12
C ILE A 54 0.38 13.79 0.89
N ALA A 55 1.12 13.31 1.89
CA ALA A 55 1.83 12.04 1.80
C ALA A 55 0.85 10.85 1.70
N GLU A 56 -0.22 10.86 2.49
CA GLU A 56 -1.26 9.84 2.46
C GLU A 56 -1.99 9.81 1.12
N GLU A 57 -2.48 10.95 0.65
CA GLU A 57 -3.17 11.08 -0.65
C GLU A 57 -2.27 10.60 -1.81
N ARG A 58 -0.99 10.99 -1.82
CA ARG A 58 -0.03 10.50 -2.82
C ARG A 58 0.22 9.00 -2.74
N SER A 59 0.29 8.45 -1.53
CA SER A 59 0.48 7.02 -1.32
C SER A 59 -0.73 6.23 -1.84
N VAL A 60 -1.94 6.70 -1.55
CA VAL A 60 -3.19 6.08 -2.01
C VAL A 60 -3.31 6.16 -3.53
N ASP A 61 -3.07 7.33 -4.12
CA ASP A 61 -3.12 7.54 -5.56
C ASP A 61 -2.12 6.62 -6.29
N SER A 62 -0.87 6.58 -5.83
CA SER A 62 0.16 5.71 -6.40
C SER A 62 -0.21 4.23 -6.28
N PHE A 63 -0.72 3.80 -5.12
CA PHE A 63 -1.18 2.43 -4.91
C PHE A 63 -2.31 2.06 -5.86
N LEU A 64 -3.34 2.91 -6.00
CA LEU A 64 -4.47 2.66 -6.88
C LEU A 64 -4.04 2.59 -8.35
N CYS A 65 -3.12 3.45 -8.78
CA CYS A 65 -2.55 3.40 -10.12
C CYS A 65 -1.82 2.08 -10.37
N GLY A 66 -0.92 1.68 -9.45
CA GLY A 66 -0.19 0.41 -9.56
C GLY A 66 -1.11 -0.81 -9.51
N PHE A 67 -2.12 -0.79 -8.66
CA PHE A 67 -3.13 -1.85 -8.55
C PHE A 67 -3.93 -1.99 -9.85
N LYS A 68 -4.40 -0.87 -10.41
CA LYS A 68 -5.13 -0.87 -11.69
C LYS A 68 -4.30 -1.48 -12.81
N LEU A 69 -3.02 -1.09 -12.91
CA LEU A 69 -2.10 -1.64 -13.90
C LEU A 69 -1.90 -3.15 -13.69
N ALA A 70 -1.66 -3.60 -12.46
CA ALA A 70 -1.50 -5.02 -12.15
C ALA A 70 -2.77 -5.83 -12.50
N TRP A 71 -3.94 -5.25 -12.27
CA TRP A 71 -5.23 -5.85 -12.62
C TRP A 71 -5.41 -5.99 -14.14
N GLU A 72 -5.12 -4.94 -14.90
CA GLU A 72 -5.17 -4.95 -16.37
C GLU A 72 -4.22 -6.00 -16.95
N LEU A 73 -2.98 -6.06 -16.46
CA LEU A 73 -2.00 -7.08 -16.86
C LEU A 73 -2.47 -8.50 -16.53
N ALA A 74 -3.06 -8.71 -15.36
CA ALA A 74 -3.61 -10.02 -14.99
C ALA A 74 -4.78 -10.43 -15.90
N TYR A 75 -5.64 -9.48 -16.27
CA TYR A 75 -6.74 -9.70 -17.20
C TYR A 75 -6.23 -10.07 -18.60
N GLU A 76 -5.26 -9.32 -19.13
CA GLU A 76 -4.62 -9.60 -20.43
C GLU A 76 -3.96 -10.98 -20.45
N LEU A 77 -3.22 -11.35 -19.40
CA LEU A 77 -2.59 -12.67 -19.30
C LEU A 77 -3.61 -13.81 -19.23
N ASN A 78 -4.76 -13.59 -18.58
CA ASN A 78 -5.82 -14.58 -18.53
C ASN A 78 -6.57 -14.70 -19.87
N HIS A 79 -6.76 -13.61 -20.60
CA HIS A 79 -7.31 -13.64 -21.96
C HIS A 79 -6.36 -14.29 -22.95
N PHE A 80 -5.06 -14.03 -22.86
CA PHE A 80 -4.05 -14.72 -23.68
C PHE A 80 -4.05 -16.24 -23.46
N LYS A 81 -4.43 -16.72 -22.28
CA LYS A 81 -4.61 -18.15 -22.02
C LYS A 81 -5.91 -18.71 -22.60
N LEU A 82 -6.96 -17.91 -22.68
CA LEU A 82 -8.27 -18.31 -23.21
C LEU A 82 -8.29 -18.31 -24.76
N ASP A 83 -7.61 -17.34 -25.37
CA ASP A 83 -7.51 -17.17 -26.83
C ASP A 83 -6.31 -17.92 -27.45
N ARG A 84 -5.52 -18.64 -26.62
CA ARG A 84 -4.47 -19.52 -27.11
C ARG A 84 -5.14 -20.74 -27.77
N HIS A 85 -4.99 -20.87 -29.09
CA HIS A 85 -5.27 -22.14 -29.75
C HIS A 85 -4.37 -23.22 -29.14
N PRO A 86 -4.92 -24.34 -28.65
CA PRO A 86 -4.12 -25.45 -28.17
C PRO A 86 -3.17 -25.89 -29.29
N SER A 87 -1.95 -26.23 -28.90
CA SER A 87 -1.01 -26.85 -29.84
C SER A 87 -1.54 -28.23 -30.24
N PRO A 88 -1.17 -28.76 -31.43
CA PRO A 88 -1.63 -30.08 -31.87
C PRO A 88 -1.32 -31.22 -30.88
N GLU A 89 -0.29 -31.03 -30.04
CA GLU A 89 0.13 -31.96 -28.99
C GLU A 89 -0.85 -31.94 -27.80
N GLU A 90 -1.41 -30.78 -27.46
CA GLU A 90 -2.41 -30.62 -26.39
C GLU A 90 -3.81 -31.09 -26.82
N GLU A 91 -4.17 -30.96 -28.10
CA GLU A 91 -5.43 -31.50 -28.64
C GLU A 91 -5.45 -33.04 -28.62
N ALA A 92 -4.32 -33.69 -28.89
CA ALA A 92 -4.19 -35.15 -28.89
C ALA A 92 -4.32 -35.79 -27.49
N GLU A 93 -4.01 -35.05 -26.41
CA GLU A 93 -4.18 -35.52 -25.03
C GLU A 93 -5.62 -35.32 -24.50
N MET A 94 -6.41 -34.45 -25.12
CA MET A 94 -7.81 -34.19 -24.71
C MET A 94 -8.83 -35.16 -25.31
N ASP A 95 -8.44 -35.94 -26.32
CA ASP A 95 -9.28 -36.92 -27.03
C ASP A 95 -9.15 -38.38 -26.49
N VAL A 96 -8.54 -38.59 -25.32
CA VAL A 96 -8.39 -39.91 -24.64
C VAL A 96 -9.23 -40.01 -23.37
#